data_AF-A0A531MSH7-F1
#
_entry.id   AF-A0A531MSH7-F1
#
_cell.length_a   1.000
_cell.length_b   1.000
_cell.length_c   1.000
_cell.angle_alpha   90.00
_cell.angle_beta   90.00
_cell.angle_gamma   90.00
#
_symmetry.space_group_name_H-M   'P 1'
#
loop_
_entity.id
_entity.type
_entity.pdbx_description
1 polymer ?
#
loop_
_entity_poly.entity_id
_entity_poly.type
_entity_poly.pdbx_seq_one_letter_code
_entity_poly.pdbx_strand_id
1 'polypeptide(L)'
;MQPAPGSELACALRSCKAAFAGVAVFSGVSNILMLTGAMFMLQVYDRVLPSRSVPTLVAMAILAGVLFVGQAVIDLVRSRIMTRIGGELDETVGGRVFTAVSRLPLYIGHQGDGLQPQRDLDNIRVFLSSPGPSTLFDFPWMPFYLAIIWNLHPTLGITAICGAIVLVALTAATEVLTRKPMGAAVSTGVRRNGFAEASRRNAEVLAAMGMGKRLH
;
A
#
# COMPACT_ATOMS: atom_id res chain seq x y z
N MET A 1 31.28 8.68 -17.70
CA MET A 1 31.18 7.53 -16.80
C MET A 1 29.77 7.49 -16.24
N GLN A 2 28.94 6.56 -16.73
CA GLN A 2 27.54 6.41 -16.30
C GLN A 2 27.52 5.60 -14.97
N PRO A 3 26.89 6.09 -13.89
CA PRO A 3 26.82 5.34 -12.64
C PRO A 3 25.87 4.14 -12.77
N ALA A 4 26.17 3.05 -12.06
CA ALA A 4 25.38 1.84 -12.09
C ALA A 4 23.93 2.07 -11.59
N PRO A 5 22.92 1.40 -12.19
CA PRO A 5 21.48 1.65 -11.95
C PRO A 5 21.01 1.45 -10.50
N GLY A 6 21.76 0.72 -9.67
CA GLY A 6 21.45 0.55 -8.24
C GLY A 6 21.79 1.77 -7.37
N SER A 7 22.70 2.64 -7.81
CA SER A 7 23.18 3.78 -7.00
C SER A 7 22.22 4.98 -7.00
N GLU A 8 21.47 5.17 -8.09
CA GLU A 8 20.58 6.32 -8.23
C GLU A 8 19.23 6.13 -7.53
N LEU A 9 18.68 4.91 -7.55
CA LEU A 9 17.50 4.52 -6.77
C LEU A 9 17.76 4.64 -5.26
N ALA A 10 18.95 4.24 -4.82
CA ALA A 10 19.40 4.40 -3.44
C ALA A 10 19.58 5.88 -3.04
N CYS A 11 19.98 6.75 -3.97
CA CYS A 11 20.12 8.19 -3.73
C CYS A 11 18.76 8.88 -3.63
N ALA A 12 17.80 8.54 -4.51
CA ALA A 12 16.42 9.01 -4.45
C ALA A 12 15.71 8.56 -3.15
N LEU A 13 15.89 7.29 -2.75
CA LEU A 13 15.40 6.79 -1.46
C LEU A 13 16.04 7.50 -0.26
N ARG A 14 17.29 7.97 -0.40
CA ARG A 14 17.99 8.75 0.64
C ARG A 14 17.41 10.15 0.81
N SER A 15 17.04 10.84 -0.27
CA SER A 15 16.32 12.11 -0.18
C SER A 15 14.94 11.95 0.49
N CYS A 16 14.28 10.79 0.28
CA CYS A 16 13.01 10.48 0.95
C CYS A 16 13.15 10.02 2.41
N LYS A 17 14.36 9.83 2.96
CA LYS A 17 14.53 9.36 4.36
C LYS A 17 13.87 10.27 5.39
N ALA A 18 13.89 11.59 5.19
CA ALA A 18 13.22 12.53 6.07
C ALA A 18 11.70 12.35 6.05
N ALA A 19 11.13 12.09 4.86
CA ALA A 19 9.72 11.80 4.69
C ALA A 19 9.34 10.44 5.30
N PHE A 20 10.16 9.40 5.09
CA PHE A 20 9.99 8.09 5.72
C PHE A 20 10.09 8.17 7.25
N ALA A 21 11.02 8.97 7.80
CA ALA A 21 11.15 9.19 9.23
C ALA A 21 9.92 9.92 9.81
N GLY A 22 9.41 10.93 9.11
CA GLY A 22 8.15 11.58 9.46
C GLY A 22 6.98 10.59 9.50
N VAL A 23 6.81 9.78 8.45
CA VAL A 23 5.76 8.75 8.38
C VAL A 23 5.91 7.72 9.50
N ALA A 24 7.13 7.31 9.84
CA ALA A 24 7.38 6.38 10.95
C ALA A 24 6.98 6.97 12.31
N VAL A 25 7.29 8.25 12.57
CA VAL A 25 6.88 8.94 13.81
C VAL A 25 5.36 9.08 13.88
N PHE A 26 4.71 9.50 12.79
CA PHE A 26 3.25 9.59 12.74
C PHE A 26 2.55 8.22 12.87
N SER A 27 3.12 7.17 12.28
CA SER A 27 2.65 5.79 12.48
C SER A 27 2.79 5.39 13.95
N GLY A 28 3.90 5.70 14.61
CA GLY A 28 4.07 5.40 16.03
C GLY A 28 3.06 6.11 16.95
N VAL A 29 2.84 7.41 16.75
CA VAL A 29 1.85 8.15 17.55
C VAL A 29 0.44 7.59 17.35
N SER A 30 0.06 7.27 16.11
CA SER A 30 -1.26 6.67 15.84
C SER A 30 -1.40 5.25 16.38
N ASN A 31 -0.36 4.42 16.28
CA ASN A 31 -0.36 3.09 16.87
C ASN A 31 -0.52 3.16 18.41
N ILE A 32 0.13 4.12 19.07
CA ILE A 32 -0.07 4.37 20.51
C ILE A 32 -1.50 4.86 20.79
N LEU A 33 -2.03 5.79 19.99
CA LEU A 33 -3.40 6.26 20.14
C LEU A 33 -4.43 5.15 19.94
N MET A 34 -4.19 4.21 19.03
CA MET A 34 -5.05 3.04 18.81
C MET A 34 -5.16 2.18 20.07
N LEU A 35 -4.10 2.14 20.90
CA LEU A 35 -4.11 1.47 22.20
C LEU A 35 -5.08 2.13 23.19
N THR A 36 -5.35 3.43 23.04
CA THR A 36 -6.34 4.17 23.84
C THR A 36 -7.71 3.52 23.77
N GLY A 37 -8.13 3.03 22.60
CA GLY A 37 -9.45 2.40 22.45
C GLY A 37 -9.61 1.15 23.32
N ALA A 38 -8.58 0.30 23.36
CA ALA A 38 -8.55 -0.87 24.23
C ALA A 38 -8.51 -0.48 25.72
N MET A 39 -7.68 0.50 26.07
CA MET A 39 -7.59 1.03 27.44
C MET A 39 -8.90 1.66 27.92
N PHE A 40 -9.62 2.37 27.03
CA PHE A 40 -10.93 2.94 27.32
C PHE A 40 -11.95 1.85 27.66
N MET A 41 -12.00 0.77 26.86
CA MET A 41 -12.86 -0.38 27.18
C MET A 41 -12.51 -0.98 28.54
N LEU A 42 -11.24 -1.22 28.84
CA LEU A 42 -10.79 -1.71 30.15
C LEU A 42 -11.20 -0.78 31.29
N GLN A 43 -11.00 0.53 31.16
CA GLN A 43 -11.39 1.51 32.19
C GLN A 43 -12.92 1.57 32.39
N VAL A 44 -13.70 1.45 31.32
CA VAL A 44 -15.17 1.39 31.41
C VAL A 44 -15.61 0.13 32.16
N TYR A 45 -15.04 -1.03 31.84
CA TYR A 45 -15.35 -2.29 32.53
C TYR A 45 -14.91 -2.28 34.00
N ASP A 46 -13.69 -1.84 34.29
CA ASP A 46 -13.10 -1.95 35.64
C ASP A 46 -13.51 -0.82 36.58
N ARG A 47 -13.83 0.37 36.08
CA ARG A 47 -14.21 1.52 36.93
C ARG A 47 -15.63 2.01 36.75
N VAL A 48 -16.17 2.00 35.53
CA VAL A 48 -17.48 2.62 35.28
C VAL A 48 -18.63 1.69 35.65
N LEU A 49 -18.56 0.42 35.24
CA LEU A 49 -19.54 -0.59 35.64
C LEU A 49 -19.67 -0.75 37.16
N PRO A 50 -18.57 -0.87 37.93
CA PRO A 50 -18.67 -1.02 39.38
C PRO A 50 -19.02 0.29 40.12
N SER A 51 -18.58 1.47 39.65
CA SER A 51 -18.86 2.74 40.36
C SER A 51 -20.29 3.28 40.15
N ARG A 52 -21.03 2.79 39.14
CA ARG A 52 -22.39 3.27 38.74
C ARG A 52 -22.52 4.80 38.65
N SER A 53 -21.41 5.51 38.50
CA SER A 53 -21.40 6.97 38.57
C SER A 53 -21.47 7.57 37.17
N VAL A 54 -22.64 8.11 36.83
CA VAL A 54 -22.87 8.84 35.56
C VAL A 54 -21.81 9.93 35.30
N PRO A 55 -21.34 10.70 36.30
CA PRO A 55 -20.31 11.72 36.08
C PRO A 55 -18.97 11.16 35.55
N THR A 56 -18.53 9.98 36.00
CA THR A 56 -17.25 9.40 35.54
C THR A 56 -17.37 8.83 34.14
N LEU A 57 -18.53 8.24 33.80
CA LEU A 57 -18.83 7.80 32.44
C LEU A 57 -18.75 8.97 31.46
N VAL A 58 -19.37 10.11 31.79
CA VAL A 58 -19.35 11.30 30.93
C VAL A 58 -17.94 11.86 30.78
N ALA A 59 -17.16 11.95 31.87
CA ALA A 59 -15.76 12.40 31.81
C ALA A 59 -14.90 11.47 30.92
N MET A 60 -15.04 10.16 31.07
CA MET A 60 -14.35 9.14 30.26
C MET A 60 -14.77 9.21 28.79
N ALA A 61 -16.07 9.37 28.50
CA ALA A 61 -16.59 9.49 27.15
C ALA A 61 -16.10 10.75 26.44
N ILE A 62 -16.07 11.89 27.13
CA ILE A 62 -15.51 13.14 26.59
C ILE A 62 -14.01 12.96 26.31
N LEU A 63 -13.25 12.40 27.25
CA LEU A 63 -11.83 12.13 27.07
C LEU A 63 -11.57 11.22 25.86
N ALA A 64 -12.28 10.08 25.78
CA ALA A 64 -12.17 9.17 24.65
C ALA A 64 -12.58 9.84 23.33
N GLY A 65 -13.63 10.66 23.34
CA GLY A 65 -14.05 11.44 22.17
C GLY A 65 -12.95 12.37 21.68
N VAL A 66 -12.30 13.13 22.58
CA VAL A 66 -11.17 14.00 22.23
C VAL A 66 -9.99 13.19 21.68
N LEU A 67 -9.65 12.06 22.29
CA LEU A 67 -8.56 11.21 21.83
C LEU A 67 -8.84 10.58 20.47
N PHE A 68 -10.08 10.12 20.21
CA PHE A 68 -10.47 9.59 18.90
C PHE A 68 -10.52 10.67 17.82
N VAL A 69 -10.96 11.89 18.14
CA VAL A 69 -10.86 13.03 17.21
C VAL A 69 -9.39 13.32 16.89
N GLY A 70 -8.51 13.33 17.90
CA GLY A 70 -7.06 13.45 17.70
C GLY A 70 -6.48 12.34 16.83
N GLN A 71 -6.92 11.10 17.04
CA GLN A 71 -6.53 9.94 16.23
C GLN A 71 -6.95 10.14 14.77
N ALA A 72 -8.20 10.54 14.52
CA ALA A 72 -8.71 10.80 13.18
C ALA A 72 -7.91 11.90 12.47
N VAL A 73 -7.55 12.99 13.16
CA VAL A 73 -6.73 14.06 12.59
C VAL A 73 -5.33 13.55 12.23
N ILE A 74 -4.69 12.75 13.10
CA ILE A 74 -3.37 12.17 12.83
C ILE A 74 -3.42 11.20 11.64
N ASP A 75 -4.46 10.38 11.54
CA ASP A 75 -4.65 9.44 10.44
C ASP A 75 -4.89 10.17 9.11
N LEU A 76 -5.66 11.27 9.13
CA LEU A 76 -5.85 12.15 7.97
C LEU A 76 -4.53 12.79 7.53
N VAL A 77 -3.76 13.34 8.46
CA VAL A 77 -2.45 13.94 8.17
C VAL A 77 -1.50 12.89 7.60
N ARG A 78 -1.45 11.67 8.15
CA ARG A 78 -0.64 10.57 7.61
C ARG A 78 -1.04 10.22 6.18
N SER A 79 -2.34 10.08 5.91
CA SER A 79 -2.86 9.80 4.57
C SER A 79 -2.48 10.89 3.56
N ARG A 80 -2.55 12.17 3.96
CA ARG A 80 -2.11 13.32 3.16
C ARG A 80 -0.61 13.33 2.90
N ILE A 81 0.20 12.97 3.89
CA ILE A 81 1.66 12.86 3.73
C ILE A 81 1.99 11.73 2.75
N MET A 82 1.36 10.56 2.87
CA MET A 82 1.62 9.42 1.98
C MET A 82 1.24 9.74 0.53
N THR A 83 0.08 10.37 0.32
CA THR A 83 -0.35 10.83 -1.03
C THR A 83 0.59 11.89 -1.60
N ARG A 84 1.10 12.81 -0.78
CA ARG A 84 2.10 13.80 -1.21
C ARG A 84 3.44 13.15 -1.57
N ILE A 85 3.92 12.20 -0.78
CA ILE A 85 5.13 11.42 -1.11
C ILE A 85 4.95 10.66 -2.42
N GLY A 86 3.76 10.08 -2.66
CA GLY A 86 3.41 9.46 -3.93
C GLY A 86 3.46 10.44 -5.11
N GLY A 87 3.00 11.67 -4.92
CA GLY A 87 3.06 12.74 -5.92
C GLY A 87 4.48 13.26 -6.21
N GLU A 88 5.28 13.51 -5.17
CA GLU A 88 6.69 13.95 -5.31
C GLU A 88 7.54 12.87 -5.99
N LEU A 89 7.27 11.59 -5.71
CA LEU A 89 7.89 10.48 -6.41
C LEU A 89 7.47 10.44 -7.89
N ASP A 90 6.18 10.67 -8.18
CA ASP A 90 5.65 10.74 -9.55
C ASP A 90 6.27 11.90 -10.34
N GLU A 91 6.47 13.07 -9.72
CA GLU A 91 7.10 14.22 -10.39
C GLU A 91 8.60 13.99 -10.65
N THR A 92 9.30 13.37 -9.69
CA THR A 92 10.75 13.09 -9.81
C THR A 92 11.04 11.94 -10.78
N VAL A 93 10.20 10.91 -10.80
CA VAL A 93 10.39 9.69 -11.60
C VAL A 93 9.65 9.79 -12.94
N GLY A 94 8.48 10.44 -12.99
CA GLY A 94 7.59 10.50 -14.15
C GLY A 94 8.21 11.17 -15.37
N GLY A 95 8.88 12.32 -15.20
CA GLY A 95 9.59 12.98 -16.31
C GLY A 95 10.73 12.13 -16.88
N ARG A 96 11.41 11.34 -16.03
CA ARG A 96 12.54 10.49 -16.42
C ARG A 96 12.08 9.17 -17.05
N VAL A 97 11.01 8.57 -16.56
CA VAL A 97 10.42 7.38 -17.19
C VAL A 97 9.75 7.76 -18.50
N PHE A 98 9.12 8.93 -18.61
CA PHE A 98 8.64 9.44 -19.90
C PHE A 98 9.80 9.60 -20.90
N THR A 99 10.96 10.08 -20.44
CA THR A 99 12.17 10.18 -21.27
C THR A 99 12.77 8.80 -21.60
N ALA A 100 12.72 7.83 -20.68
CA ALA A 100 13.20 6.46 -20.91
C ALA A 100 12.27 5.69 -21.87
N VAL A 101 10.95 5.82 -21.70
CA VAL A 101 9.90 5.25 -22.56
C VAL A 101 9.98 5.82 -23.97
N SER A 102 10.18 7.14 -24.11
CA SER A 102 10.32 7.78 -25.43
C SER A 102 11.63 7.40 -26.14
N ARG A 103 12.67 6.99 -25.41
CA ARG A 103 13.97 6.55 -25.97
C ARG A 103 14.09 5.04 -26.14
N LEU A 104 13.25 4.24 -25.48
CA LEU A 104 13.21 2.78 -25.59
C LEU A 104 13.06 2.29 -27.05
N PRO A 105 12.20 2.89 -27.89
CA PRO A 105 12.06 2.52 -29.30
C PRO A 105 13.33 2.76 -30.14
N LEU A 106 14.23 3.66 -29.69
CA LEU A 106 15.45 4.01 -30.40
C LEU A 106 16.58 2.98 -30.17
N TYR A 107 16.54 2.21 -29.08
CA TYR A 107 17.56 1.23 -28.73
C TYR A 107 17.16 -0.23 -29.01
N ILE A 108 15.88 -0.56 -28.88
CA ILE A 108 15.37 -1.95 -28.99
C ILE A 108 14.56 -2.14 -30.30
N GLY A 109 14.32 -1.07 -31.05
CA GLY A 109 13.37 -1.06 -32.15
C GLY A 109 11.92 -1.22 -31.65
N HIS A 110 10.95 -1.35 -32.56
CA HIS A 110 9.52 -1.52 -32.25
C HIS A 110 9.18 -2.91 -31.63
N GLN A 111 10.12 -3.55 -30.92
CA GLN A 111 9.91 -4.83 -30.26
C GLN A 111 9.39 -4.60 -28.83
N GLY A 112 8.08 -4.47 -28.70
CA GLY A 112 7.38 -4.38 -27.41
C GLY A 112 6.31 -3.30 -27.36
N ASP A 113 5.34 -3.49 -26.47
CA ASP A 113 4.32 -2.48 -26.13
C ASP A 113 5.02 -1.31 -25.43
N GLY A 114 5.32 -0.23 -26.17
CA GLY A 114 6.06 0.92 -25.67
C GLY A 114 5.40 1.62 -24.47
N LEU A 115 4.12 1.33 -24.22
CA LEU A 115 3.34 1.86 -23.10
C LEU A 115 3.49 1.04 -21.81
N GLN A 116 4.18 -0.10 -21.85
CA GLN A 116 4.32 -0.99 -20.70
C GLN A 116 5.04 -0.36 -19.49
N PRO A 117 6.15 0.40 -19.66
CA PRO A 117 6.80 1.03 -18.52
C PRO A 117 5.99 2.20 -17.94
N GLN A 118 5.08 2.80 -18.72
CA GLN A 118 4.15 3.83 -18.23
C GLN A 118 3.04 3.21 -17.37
N ARG A 119 2.51 2.05 -17.78
CA ARG A 119 1.57 1.25 -16.95
C ARG A 119 2.20 0.76 -15.65
N ASP A 120 3.47 0.34 -15.69
CA ASP A 120 4.18 -0.09 -14.47
C ASP A 120 4.36 1.07 -13.49
N LEU A 121 4.59 2.29 -13.97
CA LEU A 121 4.59 3.48 -13.13
C LEU A 121 3.23 3.78 -12.52
N ASP A 122 2.16 3.73 -13.31
CA ASP A 122 0.80 3.93 -12.80
C ASP A 122 0.46 2.90 -11.71
N ASN A 123 0.89 1.63 -11.89
CA ASN A 123 0.73 0.58 -10.88
C ASN A 123 1.51 0.90 -9.59
N ILE A 124 2.75 1.38 -9.70
CA ILE A 124 3.56 1.79 -8.53
C ILE A 124 2.91 2.97 -7.82
N ARG A 125 2.40 3.96 -8.57
CA ARG A 125 1.69 5.13 -8.03
C ARG A 125 0.41 4.74 -7.30
N VAL A 126 -0.40 3.88 -7.91
CA VAL A 126 -1.63 3.35 -7.29
C VAL A 126 -1.28 2.54 -6.05
N PHE A 127 -0.22 1.73 -6.07
CA PHE A 127 0.24 1.00 -4.90
C PHE A 127 0.71 1.92 -3.78
N LEU A 128 1.48 2.97 -4.08
CA LEU A 128 1.95 3.95 -3.10
C LEU A 128 0.82 4.80 -2.52
N SER A 129 -0.25 4.99 -3.29
CA SER A 129 -1.48 5.67 -2.85
C SER A 129 -2.45 4.73 -2.13
N SER A 130 -2.18 3.42 -2.13
CA SER A 130 -3.01 2.40 -1.47
C SER A 130 -2.69 2.30 0.03
N PRO A 131 -3.47 1.54 0.81
CA PRO A 131 -3.13 1.23 2.21
C PRO A 131 -1.89 0.33 2.39
N GLY A 132 -1.33 -0.24 1.31
CA GLY A 132 -0.22 -1.20 1.38
C GLY A 132 1.08 -0.65 2.02
N PRO A 133 1.54 0.55 1.66
CA PRO A 133 2.69 1.16 2.34
C PRO A 133 2.44 1.40 3.83
N SER A 134 1.24 1.82 4.25
CA SER A 134 0.94 2.02 5.68
C SER A 134 1.02 0.73 6.49
N THR A 135 0.58 -0.40 5.94
CA THR A 135 0.65 -1.68 6.67
C THR A 135 2.09 -2.15 6.89
N LEU A 136 3.03 -1.79 5.99
CA LEU A 136 4.47 -2.02 6.21
C LEU A 136 5.02 -1.19 7.37
N PHE A 137 4.52 0.02 7.60
CA PHE A 137 4.92 0.86 8.73
C PHE A 137 4.33 0.39 10.06
N ASP A 138 3.20 -0.30 10.04
CA ASP A 138 2.55 -0.84 11.24
C ASP A 138 3.14 -2.22 11.64
N PHE A 139 3.75 -2.94 10.70
CA PHE A 139 4.36 -4.27 10.95
C PHE A 139 5.38 -4.30 12.11
N PRO A 140 6.30 -3.32 12.26
CA PRO A 140 7.23 -3.27 13.40
C PRO A 140 6.54 -3.10 14.77
N TRP A 141 5.30 -2.60 14.81
CA TRP A 141 4.53 -2.41 16.05
C TRP A 141 3.81 -3.69 16.50
N MET A 142 3.69 -4.70 15.64
CA MET A 142 3.04 -5.98 15.97
C MET A 142 3.63 -6.65 17.23
N PRO A 143 4.95 -6.82 17.38
CA PRO A 143 5.52 -7.40 18.61
C PRO A 143 5.20 -6.60 19.87
N PHE A 144 5.11 -5.27 19.76
CA PHE A 144 4.76 -4.39 20.87
C PHE A 144 3.31 -4.64 21.32
N TYR A 145 2.36 -4.74 20.38
CA TYR A 145 0.97 -5.12 20.70
C TYR A 145 0.88 -6.51 21.33
N LEU A 146 1.59 -7.50 20.80
CA LEU A 146 1.64 -8.85 21.37
C LEU A 146 2.20 -8.84 22.80
N ALA A 147 3.25 -8.07 23.05
CA ALA A 147 3.84 -7.93 24.38
C ALA A 147 2.85 -7.33 25.38
N ILE A 148 2.07 -6.32 24.97
CA ILE A 148 1.02 -5.72 25.81
C ILE A 148 -0.08 -6.73 26.13
N ILE A 149 -0.58 -7.46 25.12
CA ILE A 149 -1.62 -8.48 25.32
C ILE A 149 -1.12 -9.58 26.25
N TRP A 150 0.14 -10.01 26.09
CA TRP A 150 0.76 -11.02 26.94
C TRP A 150 0.88 -10.55 28.39
N ASN A 151 1.25 -9.28 28.63
CA ASN A 151 1.29 -8.70 29.97
C ASN A 151 -0.11 -8.60 30.61
N LEU A 152 -1.15 -8.40 29.80
CA LEU A 152 -2.52 -8.28 30.30
C LEU A 152 -3.09 -9.63 30.74
N HIS A 153 -2.97 -10.66 29.90
CA HIS A 153 -3.33 -12.02 30.28
C HIS A 153 -2.59 -13.06 29.40
N PRO A 154 -1.81 -14.00 29.98
CA PRO A 154 -1.03 -14.95 29.20
C PRO A 154 -1.84 -15.80 28.23
N THR A 155 -3.07 -16.19 28.58
CA THR A 155 -3.91 -16.98 27.65
C THR A 155 -4.38 -16.17 26.45
N LEU A 156 -4.69 -14.86 26.63
CA LEU A 156 -5.03 -13.98 25.51
C LEU A 156 -3.82 -13.78 24.60
N GLY A 157 -2.61 -13.69 25.18
CA GLY A 157 -1.36 -13.64 24.43
C GLY A 157 -1.14 -14.87 23.55
N ILE A 158 -1.35 -16.07 24.09
CA ILE A 158 -1.25 -17.32 23.33
C ILE A 158 -2.27 -17.36 22.19
N THR A 159 -3.53 -16.98 22.45
CA THR A 159 -4.57 -16.90 21.41
C THR A 159 -4.21 -15.91 20.31
N ALA A 160 -3.69 -14.73 20.67
CA ALA A 160 -3.26 -13.71 19.71
C ALA A 160 -2.08 -14.19 18.84
N ILE A 161 -1.09 -14.87 19.43
CA ILE A 161 0.03 -15.47 18.68
C ILE A 161 -0.47 -16.53 17.71
N CYS A 162 -1.33 -17.44 18.16
CA CYS A 162 -1.89 -18.48 17.31
C CYS A 162 -2.67 -17.87 16.14
N GLY A 163 -3.52 -16.88 16.40
CA GLY A 163 -4.24 -16.13 15.37
C GLY A 163 -3.30 -15.43 14.37
N ALA A 164 -2.24 -14.79 14.87
CA ALA A 164 -1.22 -14.15 14.02
C ALA A 164 -0.53 -15.18 13.10
N ILE A 165 -0.13 -16.34 13.63
CA ILE A 165 0.48 -17.42 12.83
C ILE A 165 -0.49 -17.91 11.75
N VAL A 166 -1.76 -18.13 12.09
CA VAL A 166 -2.78 -18.58 11.12
C VAL A 166 -2.99 -17.53 10.02
N LEU A 167 -3.06 -16.25 10.36
CA LEU A 167 -3.20 -15.17 9.38
C LEU A 167 -1.97 -15.07 8.46
N VAL A 168 -0.77 -15.20 9.00
CA VAL A 168 0.47 -15.22 8.20
C VAL A 168 0.48 -16.42 7.25
N ALA A 169 0.10 -17.61 7.74
CA ALA A 169 0.03 -18.82 6.92
C ALA A 169 -1.02 -18.67 5.80
N LEU A 170 -2.20 -18.12 6.11
CA LEU A 170 -3.24 -17.87 5.13
C LEU A 170 -2.78 -16.86 4.08
N THR A 171 -2.14 -15.77 4.51
CA THR A 171 -1.61 -14.73 3.61
C THR A 171 -0.55 -15.32 2.68
N ALA A 172 0.38 -16.10 3.21
CA ALA A 172 1.42 -16.78 2.42
C ALA A 172 0.81 -17.78 1.43
N ALA A 173 -0.21 -18.54 1.84
CA ALA A 173 -0.93 -19.44 0.95
C ALA A 173 -1.64 -18.66 -0.16
N THR A 174 -2.36 -17.59 0.17
CA THR A 174 -3.01 -16.72 -0.81
C THR A 174 -1.98 -16.13 -1.78
N GLU A 175 -0.84 -15.66 -1.32
CA GLU A 175 0.21 -15.12 -2.17
C GLU A 175 0.75 -16.18 -3.14
N VAL A 176 1.10 -17.37 -2.65
CA VAL A 176 1.60 -18.47 -3.49
C VAL A 176 0.56 -18.92 -4.53
N LEU A 177 -0.70 -19.06 -4.12
CA LEU A 177 -1.80 -19.46 -5.00
C LEU A 177 -2.13 -18.40 -6.03
N THR A 178 -2.02 -17.11 -5.68
CA THR A 178 -2.47 -15.99 -6.51
C THR A 178 -1.36 -15.46 -7.43
N ARG A 179 -0.08 -15.64 -7.08
CA ARG A 179 1.07 -15.16 -7.86
C ARG A 179 1.13 -15.72 -9.28
N LYS A 180 0.88 -17.01 -9.46
CA LYS A 180 0.86 -17.68 -10.77
C LYS A 180 -0.32 -17.21 -11.66
N PRO A 181 -1.59 -17.26 -11.21
CA PRO A 181 -2.72 -16.80 -12.02
C PRO A 181 -2.67 -15.30 -12.30
N MET A 182 -2.17 -14.46 -11.38
CA MET A 182 -1.96 -13.04 -11.65
C MET A 182 -0.94 -12.82 -12.76
N GLY A 183 0.21 -13.52 -12.75
CA GLY A 183 1.19 -13.42 -13.83
C GLY A 183 0.65 -13.89 -15.19
N ALA A 184 -0.12 -14.98 -15.19
CA ALA A 184 -0.79 -15.48 -16.40
C ALA A 184 -1.87 -14.50 -16.92
N ALA A 185 -2.63 -13.87 -16.02
CA ALA A 185 -3.63 -12.86 -16.37
C ALA A 185 -3.00 -11.59 -16.97
N VAL A 186 -1.91 -11.10 -16.37
CA VAL A 186 -1.17 -9.92 -16.88
C VAL A 186 -0.58 -10.20 -18.26
N SER A 187 0.11 -11.32 -18.45
CA SER A 187 0.69 -11.69 -19.75
C SER A 187 -0.36 -11.90 -20.85
N THR A 188 -1.52 -12.49 -20.50
CA THR A 188 -2.65 -12.62 -21.42
C THR A 188 -3.25 -11.26 -21.78
N GLY A 189 -3.34 -10.34 -20.83
CA GLY A 189 -3.78 -8.96 -21.04
C GLY A 189 -2.85 -8.18 -21.97
N VAL A 190 -1.53 -8.30 -21.79
CA VAL A 190 -0.52 -7.69 -22.69
C VAL A 190 -0.66 -8.25 -24.11
N ARG A 191 -0.79 -9.58 -24.26
CA ARG A 191 -0.96 -10.21 -25.58
C ARG A 191 -2.24 -9.77 -26.30
N ARG A 192 -3.34 -9.61 -25.56
CA ARG A 192 -4.61 -9.08 -26.09
C ARG A 192 -4.49 -7.62 -26.53
N ASN A 193 -3.85 -6.77 -25.74
CA ASN A 193 -3.66 -5.36 -26.09
C ASN A 193 -2.77 -5.20 -27.33
N GLY A 194 -1.64 -5.92 -27.39
CA GLY A 194 -0.76 -5.87 -28.57
C GLY A 194 -1.45 -6.36 -29.85
N PHE A 195 -2.29 -7.39 -29.75
CA PHE A 195 -3.09 -7.85 -30.89
C PHE A 195 -4.14 -6.81 -31.31
N ALA A 196 -4.86 -6.21 -30.36
CA ALA A 196 -5.84 -5.17 -30.65
C ALA A 196 -5.19 -3.92 -31.30
N GLU A 197 -3.99 -3.54 -30.85
CA GLU A 197 -3.25 -2.42 -31.41
C GLU A 197 -2.72 -2.71 -32.82
N ALA A 198 -2.21 -3.91 -33.05
CA ALA A 198 -1.81 -4.36 -34.38
C ALA A 198 -3.01 -4.46 -35.34
N SER A 199 -4.18 -4.91 -34.86
CA SER A 199 -5.43 -4.91 -35.64
C SER A 199 -5.92 -3.50 -35.94
N ARG A 200 -5.79 -2.54 -35.00
CA ARG A 200 -6.10 -1.12 -35.26
C ARG A 200 -5.17 -0.51 -36.29
N ARG A 201 -3.86 -0.75 -36.19
CA ARG A 201 -2.86 -0.18 -37.11
C ARG A 201 -2.99 -0.72 -38.53
N ASN A 202 -3.48 -1.95 -38.68
CA ASN A 202 -3.70 -2.61 -39.97
C ASN A 202 -5.20 -2.72 -40.34
N ALA A 203 -6.06 -1.92 -39.71
CA ALA A 203 -7.51 -2.02 -39.86
C ALA A 203 -7.97 -1.82 -41.32
N GLU A 204 -7.32 -0.92 -42.05
CA GLU A 204 -7.61 -0.64 -43.45
C GLU A 204 -7.25 -1.82 -44.36
N VAL A 205 -6.12 -2.49 -44.09
CA VAL A 205 -5.67 -3.69 -44.83
C VAL A 205 -6.56 -4.89 -44.50
N LEU A 206 -6.94 -5.06 -43.24
CA LEU A 206 -7.88 -6.11 -42.79
C LEU A 206 -9.28 -5.93 -43.39
N ALA A 207 -9.73 -4.68 -43.55
CA ALA A 207 -10.98 -4.35 -44.22
C ALA A 207 -10.90 -4.59 -45.74
N ALA A 208 -9.81 -4.15 -46.39
CA ALA A 208 -9.59 -4.35 -47.83
C ALA A 208 -9.48 -5.84 -48.22
N MET A 209 -8.93 -6.67 -47.35
CA MET A 209 -8.78 -8.12 -47.56
C MET A 209 -10.03 -8.93 -47.14
N GLY A 210 -11.11 -8.27 -46.67
CA GLY A 210 -12.34 -8.93 -46.23
C GLY A 210 -12.20 -9.80 -44.98
N MET A 211 -11.10 -9.66 -44.23
CA MET A 211 -10.77 -10.51 -43.08
C MET A 211 -11.46 -10.09 -41.77
N GLY A 212 -12.26 -9.02 -41.77
CA GLY A 212 -12.96 -8.50 -40.60
C GLY A 212 -13.91 -9.50 -39.91
N LYS A 213 -14.46 -10.47 -40.65
CA LYS A 213 -15.40 -11.48 -40.09
C LYS A 213 -14.75 -12.59 -39.25
N ARG A 214 -13.41 -12.73 -39.25
CA ARG A 214 -12.67 -13.77 -38.50
C ARG A 214 -12.09 -13.28 -37.17
N LEU A 215 -12.40 -12.03 -36.77
CA LEU A 215 -11.86 -11.37 -35.58
C LEU A 215 -12.82 -11.41 -34.36
N HIS A 216 -13.98 -12.06 -34.50
CA HIS A 216 -14.94 -12.32 -33.41
C HIS A 216 -14.90 -13.79 -33.00
#